data_AF-A0A956RA39-F1
#
_entry.id   AF-A0A956RA39-F1
#
_cell.length_a   1.000
_cell.length_b   1.000
_cell.length_c   1.000
_cell.angle_alpha   90.00
_cell.angle_beta   90.00
_cell.angle_gamma   90.00
#
_symmetry.space_group_name_H-M   'P 1'
#
loop_
_entity.id
_entity.type
_entity.pdbx_description
1 polymer ?
#
loop_
_entity_poly.entity_id
_entity_poly.type
_entity_poly.pdbx_seq_one_letter_code
_entity_poly.pdbx_strand_id
1 'polypeptide(L)'
;GGPTHDAGAMQLGLACHVCGQLNALSAQACTRCGTVLAPAPVGDPVAGGYPPTSAQMPPLMRTPIPGAPPGGGTPPAELEDLETSPQARFDPATGQPLRGSADQVPATHGAAAKTMFFGALQQQPVVPRLVVIKGEGGDGATYHLQGLTTTIGRSAADITFSEDPFLSPEHAKFTSQTGRLFVQDLGSVNGVFLRIKKPTALLDGSYLLVGEQLLELRHHPFGDGAPNDEGTYFYGSPRPTGEFQVIQLLAGGGTGRTVTADGGSLSMGREGNTMNFPDDRFISGHHARLDASSDGDHVLLTDTGSRNGTFIRLTGAQELFHGDYLFVGQQLLRVEIA
;
A
#
# COMPACT_ATOMS: atom_id res chain seq x y z
N GLY A 1 -8.79 10.69 77.40
CA GLY A 1 -9.45 10.40 76.11
C GLY A 1 -8.42 9.95 75.11
N GLY A 2 -8.83 9.23 74.07
CA GLY A 2 -7.96 8.88 72.93
C GLY A 2 -8.08 9.91 71.80
N PRO A 3 -7.08 10.02 70.91
CA PRO A 3 -7.15 10.91 69.76
C PRO A 3 -8.15 10.38 68.72
N THR A 4 -9.07 11.24 68.27
CA THR A 4 -9.90 10.97 67.10
C THR A 4 -9.08 11.19 65.84
N HIS A 5 -8.81 10.13 65.08
CA HIS A 5 -8.32 10.27 63.72
C HIS A 5 -9.43 10.87 62.85
N ASP A 6 -9.21 12.09 62.35
CA ASP A 6 -10.13 12.73 61.43
C ASP A 6 -10.04 12.05 60.06
N ALA A 7 -11.17 11.54 59.56
CA ALA A 7 -11.23 10.73 58.35
C ALA A 7 -11.32 11.65 57.13
N GLY A 8 -10.16 11.98 56.55
CA GLY A 8 -10.05 12.93 55.44
C GLY A 8 -11.07 12.68 54.33
N ALA A 9 -11.98 13.65 54.14
CA ALA A 9 -13.09 13.53 53.22
C ALA A 9 -12.62 13.35 51.77
N MET A 10 -12.90 12.18 51.19
CA MET A 10 -12.45 11.81 49.85
C MET A 10 -13.20 12.61 48.77
N GLN A 11 -12.63 13.74 48.34
CA GLN A 11 -13.26 14.64 47.37
C GLN A 11 -13.32 14.02 45.97
N LEU A 12 -14.52 13.54 45.62
CA LEU A 12 -14.87 13.09 44.27
C LEU A 12 -14.92 14.28 43.30
N GLY A 13 -14.23 14.17 42.16
CA GLY A 13 -14.12 15.23 41.16
C GLY A 13 -13.69 14.71 39.79
N LEU A 14 -13.89 15.53 38.75
CA LEU A 14 -13.51 15.24 37.37
C LEU A 14 -12.03 15.55 37.15
N ALA A 15 -11.22 14.53 36.87
CA ALA A 15 -9.83 14.70 36.46
C ALA A 15 -9.76 15.21 35.02
N CYS A 16 -8.96 16.25 34.77
CA CYS A 16 -8.72 16.75 33.43
C CYS A 16 -7.77 15.83 32.65
N HIS A 17 -8.21 15.31 31.51
CA HIS A 17 -7.43 14.41 30.66
C HIS A 17 -6.17 15.06 30.03
N VAL A 18 -6.07 16.39 30.00
CA VAL A 18 -4.90 17.12 29.47
C VAL A 18 -3.87 17.45 30.55
N CYS A 19 -4.30 17.86 31.76
CA CYS A 19 -3.37 18.39 32.77
C CYS A 19 -3.45 17.73 34.17
N GLY A 20 -4.23 16.66 34.32
CA GLY A 20 -4.39 15.91 35.57
C GLY A 20 -5.11 16.65 36.70
N GLN A 21 -5.44 17.94 36.54
CA GLN A 21 -6.13 18.75 37.54
C GLN A 21 -7.48 18.13 37.90
N LEU A 22 -7.77 18.01 39.21
CA LEU A 22 -9.11 17.65 39.69
C LEU A 22 -10.01 18.89 39.70
N ASN A 23 -11.25 18.72 39.22
CA ASN A 23 -12.27 19.77 39.09
C ASN A 23 -13.58 19.29 39.74
N ALA A 24 -14.51 20.20 40.05
CA ALA A 24 -15.83 19.83 40.56
C ALA A 24 -16.62 18.97 39.54
N LEU A 25 -17.51 18.10 40.03
CA LEU A 25 -18.36 17.23 39.18
C LEU A 25 -19.29 17.99 38.23
N SER A 26 -19.52 19.29 38.45
CA SER A 26 -20.30 20.19 37.61
C SER A 26 -19.46 21.06 36.66
N ALA A 27 -18.12 20.93 36.66
CA ALA A 27 -17.24 21.76 35.85
C ALA A 27 -17.27 21.34 34.37
N GLN A 28 -17.86 22.18 33.50
CA GLN A 28 -17.87 21.94 32.06
C GLN A 28 -16.48 22.07 31.40
N ALA A 29 -15.58 22.87 32.00
CA ALA A 29 -14.21 23.07 31.53
C ALA A 29 -13.21 23.07 32.71
N CYS A 30 -11.95 22.72 32.43
CA CYS A 30 -10.92 22.66 33.44
C CYS A 30 -10.44 24.05 33.89
N THR A 31 -10.44 24.28 35.19
CA THR A 31 -10.03 25.56 35.81
C THR A 31 -8.55 25.92 35.60
N ARG A 32 -7.72 24.97 35.18
CA ARG A 32 -6.27 25.14 34.96
C ARG A 32 -5.86 25.33 33.50
N CYS A 33 -6.60 24.77 32.55
CA CYS A 33 -6.21 24.75 31.12
C CYS A 33 -7.35 25.01 30.12
N GLY A 34 -8.58 25.26 30.58
CA GLY A 34 -9.73 25.56 29.72
C GLY A 34 -10.32 24.37 28.94
N THR A 35 -9.66 23.21 28.92
CA THR A 35 -10.15 22.02 28.22
C THR A 35 -11.52 21.57 28.74
N VAL A 36 -12.46 21.32 27.83
CA VAL A 36 -13.80 20.80 28.13
C VAL A 36 -13.72 19.44 28.81
N LEU A 37 -14.51 19.24 29.86
CA LEU A 37 -14.50 18.04 30.71
C LEU A 37 -15.75 17.17 30.57
N ALA A 38 -16.85 17.73 30.05
CA ALA A 38 -18.09 17.01 29.80
C ALA A 38 -18.66 17.43 28.43
N PRO A 39 -19.18 16.49 27.62
CA PRO A 39 -19.90 16.84 26.41
C PRO A 39 -21.18 17.61 26.78
N ALA A 40 -21.49 18.67 26.03
CA ALA A 40 -22.71 19.42 26.24
C ALA A 40 -23.94 18.53 25.93
N PRO A 41 -25.03 18.62 26.72
CA PRO A 41 -26.29 17.98 26.35
C PRO A 41 -26.80 18.60 25.04
N VAL A 42 -27.24 17.74 24.11
CA VAL A 42 -27.72 18.18 22.79
C VAL A 42 -29.02 18.96 22.97
N GLY A 43 -28.99 20.26 22.66
CA GLY A 43 -30.18 21.10 22.51
C GLY A 43 -30.60 21.22 21.04
N ASP A 44 -31.89 21.41 20.79
CA ASP A 44 -32.47 21.46 19.45
C ASP A 44 -31.92 22.62 18.58
N PRO A 45 -31.86 22.44 17.25
CA PRO A 45 -31.21 23.39 16.34
C PRO A 45 -32.01 24.69 16.16
N VAL A 46 -31.40 25.81 16.55
CA VAL A 46 -31.90 27.16 16.25
C VAL A 46 -31.41 27.59 14.85
N ALA A 47 -32.31 28.16 14.04
CA ALA A 47 -32.03 28.47 12.64
C ALA A 47 -31.23 29.76 12.42
N GLY A 48 -30.26 29.70 11.51
CA GLY A 48 -29.48 30.81 10.96
C GLY A 48 -28.17 30.27 10.35
N GLY A 49 -27.66 30.73 9.22
CA GLY A 49 -28.16 31.75 8.30
C GLY A 49 -27.06 32.11 7.30
N TYR A 50 -26.99 31.41 6.16
CA TYR A 50 -25.90 31.55 5.19
C TYR A 50 -26.09 32.78 4.27
N PRO A 51 -25.13 33.73 4.20
CA PRO A 51 -25.02 34.67 3.10
C PRO A 51 -24.37 33.98 1.86
N PRO A 52 -24.64 34.44 0.62
CA PRO A 52 -24.34 33.67 -0.59
C PRO A 52 -23.03 34.05 -1.30
N THR A 53 -22.42 33.03 -1.93
CA THR A 53 -21.66 33.03 -3.21
C THR A 53 -20.78 34.24 -3.58
N SER A 54 -19.49 33.94 -3.84
CA SER A 54 -18.91 34.16 -5.18
C SER A 54 -17.56 33.45 -5.34
N ALA A 55 -17.55 32.30 -6.03
CA ALA A 55 -16.34 31.69 -6.55
C ALA A 55 -16.35 31.83 -8.08
N GLN A 56 -15.31 32.45 -8.64
CA GLN A 56 -15.07 32.48 -10.08
C GLN A 56 -13.73 31.81 -10.37
N MET A 57 -13.79 30.63 -10.99
CA MET A 57 -12.61 29.95 -11.53
C MET A 57 -12.40 30.36 -12.99
N PRO A 58 -11.18 30.75 -13.41
CA PRO A 58 -10.86 30.91 -14.82
C PRO A 58 -10.78 29.53 -15.52
N PRO A 59 -11.14 29.42 -16.81
CA PRO A 59 -11.18 28.14 -17.52
C PRO A 59 -9.79 27.65 -17.96
N LEU A 60 -9.61 26.33 -17.94
CA LEU A 60 -8.41 25.66 -18.45
C LEU A 60 -8.31 25.78 -19.98
N MET A 61 -7.24 26.41 -20.49
CA MET A 61 -6.91 26.37 -21.92
C MET A 61 -6.18 25.06 -22.26
N ARG A 62 -6.63 24.39 -23.33
CA ARG A 62 -5.93 23.24 -23.92
C ARG A 62 -4.88 23.72 -24.93
N THR A 63 -3.66 23.23 -24.81
CA THR A 63 -2.62 23.33 -25.85
C THR A 63 -2.54 22.05 -26.69
N PRO A 64 -2.14 22.09 -27.98
CA PRO A 64 -2.09 20.91 -28.86
C PRO A 64 -0.73 20.20 -28.84
N ILE A 65 -0.73 18.88 -29.09
CA ILE A 65 0.47 18.06 -29.28
C ILE A 65 0.86 18.07 -30.78
N PRO A 66 2.13 18.34 -31.17
CA PRO A 66 2.55 18.28 -32.57
C PRO A 66 3.17 16.93 -32.97
N GLY A 67 2.78 16.43 -34.16
CA GLY A 67 3.69 15.77 -35.11
C GLY A 67 4.08 14.30 -34.90
N ALA A 68 3.43 13.40 -35.64
CA ALA A 68 4.00 12.12 -36.04
C ALA A 68 4.47 12.19 -37.51
N PRO A 69 5.55 11.48 -37.92
CA PRO A 69 6.08 11.55 -39.29
C PRO A 69 5.28 10.69 -40.29
N PRO A 70 5.29 11.03 -41.61
CA PRO A 70 4.51 10.33 -42.64
C PRO A 70 5.20 9.07 -43.17
N GLY A 71 4.40 8.04 -43.46
CA GLY A 71 4.88 6.74 -43.94
C GLY A 71 5.12 6.60 -45.45
N GLY A 72 5.35 5.34 -45.86
CA GLY A 72 5.17 4.86 -47.24
C GLY A 72 6.43 4.27 -47.88
N GLY A 73 6.35 3.03 -48.35
CA GLY A 73 7.40 2.38 -49.14
C GLY A 73 7.29 0.85 -49.20
N THR A 74 6.63 0.32 -50.23
CA THR A 74 6.64 -1.11 -50.58
C THR A 74 7.79 -1.45 -51.54
N PRO A 75 8.25 -2.71 -51.61
CA PRO A 75 9.47 -3.09 -52.33
C PRO A 75 9.22 -3.54 -53.79
N PRO A 76 10.31 -3.68 -54.57
CA PRO A 76 10.44 -4.72 -55.59
C PRO A 76 11.61 -5.69 -55.29
N ALA A 77 11.68 -6.80 -56.04
CA ALA A 77 12.78 -7.77 -56.04
C ALA A 77 13.89 -7.33 -57.04
N GLU A 78 14.95 -8.09 -57.42
CA GLU A 78 15.08 -9.50 -57.80
C GLU A 78 16.55 -10.01 -57.75
N LEU A 79 16.74 -11.32 -57.50
CA LEU A 79 17.76 -12.28 -58.04
C LEU A 79 19.28 -11.95 -57.90
N GLU A 80 20.27 -12.86 -57.93
CA GLU A 80 20.44 -14.31 -58.20
C GLU A 80 21.85 -14.71 -57.64
N ASP A 81 22.28 -15.94 -57.29
CA ASP A 81 21.74 -17.20 -56.75
C ASP A 81 22.96 -18.08 -56.28
N LEU A 82 22.75 -19.33 -55.82
CA LEU A 82 23.75 -20.39 -55.48
C LEU A 82 24.52 -20.20 -54.14
N GLU A 83 24.99 -21.23 -53.41
CA GLU A 83 25.16 -22.68 -53.67
C GLU A 83 24.53 -23.60 -52.58
N THR A 84 24.60 -24.93 -52.78
CA THR A 84 23.97 -25.98 -51.94
C THR A 84 24.77 -26.45 -50.72
N SER A 85 24.06 -26.88 -49.67
CA SER A 85 24.58 -27.45 -48.42
C SER A 85 24.92 -28.96 -48.50
N PRO A 86 25.76 -29.47 -47.58
CA PRO A 86 25.59 -30.83 -47.06
C PRO A 86 25.38 -30.86 -45.52
N GLN A 87 24.19 -31.27 -45.09
CA GLN A 87 23.93 -31.66 -43.69
C GLN A 87 24.48 -33.06 -43.39
N ALA A 88 24.81 -33.33 -42.12
CA ALA A 88 25.44 -34.59 -41.70
C ALA A 88 24.49 -35.80 -41.87
N ARG A 89 25.05 -36.94 -42.30
CA ARG A 89 24.31 -38.20 -42.60
C ARG A 89 24.33 -39.24 -41.45
N PHE A 90 24.87 -38.89 -40.29
CA PHE A 90 25.07 -39.78 -39.15
C PHE A 90 24.82 -39.04 -37.83
N ASP A 91 24.30 -39.76 -36.84
CA ASP A 91 24.23 -39.26 -35.45
C ASP A 91 25.63 -39.33 -34.81
N PRO A 92 26.22 -38.20 -34.35
CA PRO A 92 27.56 -38.16 -33.78
C PRO A 92 27.67 -38.82 -32.38
N ALA A 93 26.56 -39.10 -31.71
CA ALA A 93 26.56 -39.78 -30.41
C ALA A 93 26.45 -41.31 -30.51
N THR A 94 25.94 -41.85 -31.62
CA THR A 94 25.63 -43.29 -31.78
C THR A 94 26.18 -43.94 -33.05
N GLY A 95 26.64 -43.16 -34.03
CA GLY A 95 27.31 -43.65 -35.24
C GLY A 95 26.40 -44.34 -36.27
N GLN A 96 25.07 -44.36 -36.08
CA GLN A 96 24.14 -45.02 -37.00
C GLN A 96 23.57 -44.07 -38.08
N PRO A 97 23.29 -44.58 -39.29
CA PRO A 97 22.67 -43.79 -40.36
C PRO A 97 21.14 -43.78 -40.23
N LEU A 98 20.55 -42.60 -40.10
CA LEU A 98 19.09 -42.41 -40.09
C LEU A 98 18.49 -42.67 -41.47
N ARG A 99 17.91 -43.87 -41.68
CA ARG A 99 17.13 -44.20 -42.88
C ARG A 99 15.69 -43.71 -42.73
N GLY A 100 15.23 -42.91 -43.70
CA GLY A 100 13.81 -42.62 -43.87
C GLY A 100 13.06 -43.77 -44.55
N SER A 101 11.73 -43.78 -44.40
CA SER A 101 10.82 -44.74 -45.04
C SER A 101 9.48 -44.08 -45.33
N ALA A 102 9.02 -44.18 -46.58
CA ALA A 102 7.66 -43.83 -46.99
C ALA A 102 7.03 -45.04 -47.71
N ASP A 103 5.69 -45.08 -47.67
CA ASP A 103 4.80 -45.98 -48.41
C ASP A 103 5.05 -47.50 -48.37
N GLN A 104 4.23 -48.17 -47.56
CA GLN A 104 3.43 -49.30 -48.04
C GLN A 104 2.18 -49.51 -47.18
N VAL A 105 1.05 -49.83 -47.83
CA VAL A 105 -0.25 -50.14 -47.19
C VAL A 105 -0.81 -51.43 -47.79
N PRO A 106 -1.20 -52.38 -46.94
CA PRO A 106 -2.50 -53.04 -47.10
C PRO A 106 -3.31 -53.06 -45.80
N ALA A 107 -4.62 -53.26 -45.91
CA ALA A 107 -5.56 -53.17 -44.78
C ALA A 107 -5.97 -54.53 -44.21
N THR A 108 -6.13 -54.60 -42.87
CA THR A 108 -6.91 -55.64 -42.16
C THR A 108 -7.59 -55.04 -40.93
N HIS A 109 -8.70 -55.64 -40.49
CA HIS A 109 -9.54 -55.09 -39.40
C HIS A 109 -8.89 -55.16 -38.01
N GLY A 110 -9.19 -54.16 -37.17
CA GLY A 110 -8.92 -54.17 -35.74
C GLY A 110 -9.76 -53.11 -35.02
N ALA A 111 -10.82 -53.54 -34.33
CA ALA A 111 -11.73 -52.61 -33.66
C ALA A 111 -11.13 -52.12 -32.32
N ALA A 112 -10.76 -50.85 -32.27
CA ALA A 112 -10.39 -50.16 -31.04
C ALA A 112 -11.18 -48.84 -30.94
N ALA A 113 -12.28 -48.87 -30.17
CA ALA A 113 -13.02 -47.66 -29.86
C ALA A 113 -12.15 -46.75 -28.98
N LYS A 114 -11.45 -45.80 -29.60
CA LYS A 114 -10.79 -44.70 -28.88
C LYS A 114 -11.89 -43.85 -28.26
N THR A 115 -12.18 -44.07 -26.99
CA THR A 115 -13.03 -43.19 -26.18
C THR A 115 -12.44 -41.79 -26.23
N MET A 116 -13.00 -40.94 -27.08
CA MET A 116 -12.59 -39.53 -27.21
C MET A 116 -12.96 -38.85 -25.90
N PHE A 117 -11.99 -38.76 -25.00
CA PHE A 117 -12.14 -38.09 -23.72
C PHE A 117 -12.15 -36.58 -23.98
N PHE A 118 -13.26 -36.08 -24.56
CA PHE A 118 -13.65 -34.69 -24.53
C PHE A 118 -14.04 -34.30 -23.10
N GLY A 119 -13.06 -34.43 -22.20
CA GLY A 119 -12.97 -33.58 -21.03
C GLY A 119 -12.79 -32.16 -21.53
N ALA A 120 -13.90 -31.52 -21.89
CA ALA A 120 -13.95 -30.08 -21.93
C ALA A 120 -13.44 -29.63 -20.56
N LEU A 121 -12.26 -29.01 -20.55
CA LEU A 121 -11.80 -28.24 -19.41
C LEU A 121 -12.74 -27.05 -19.30
N GLN A 122 -13.89 -27.30 -18.70
CA GLN A 122 -14.81 -26.31 -18.20
C GLN A 122 -14.07 -25.65 -17.05
N GLN A 123 -13.20 -24.70 -17.43
CA GLN A 123 -12.47 -23.82 -16.53
C GLN A 123 -13.51 -23.22 -15.60
N GLN A 124 -13.56 -23.73 -14.36
CA GLN A 124 -14.42 -23.16 -13.36
C GLN A 124 -14.00 -21.68 -13.24
N PRO A 125 -14.94 -20.72 -13.27
CA PRO A 125 -14.57 -19.32 -13.25
C PRO A 125 -13.72 -19.09 -12.00
N VAL A 126 -12.51 -18.60 -12.20
CA VAL A 126 -11.53 -18.39 -11.14
C VAL A 126 -12.08 -17.31 -10.21
N VAL A 127 -12.72 -17.73 -9.12
CA VAL A 127 -13.27 -16.82 -8.11
C VAL A 127 -12.13 -16.44 -7.16
N PRO A 128 -11.64 -15.18 -7.18
CA PRO A 128 -10.60 -14.78 -6.26
C PRO A 128 -11.12 -14.79 -4.82
N ARG A 129 -10.22 -15.08 -3.88
CA ARG A 129 -10.51 -15.25 -2.46
C ARG A 129 -9.63 -14.33 -1.63
N LEU A 130 -10.18 -13.83 -0.53
CA LEU A 130 -9.45 -13.07 0.49
C LEU A 130 -9.44 -13.89 1.78
N VAL A 131 -8.25 -14.27 2.23
CA VAL A 131 -8.02 -15.03 3.47
C VAL A 131 -7.51 -14.08 4.54
N VAL A 132 -8.25 -13.91 5.63
CA VAL A 132 -7.77 -13.15 6.80
C VAL A 132 -6.63 -13.92 7.46
N ILE A 133 -5.53 -13.27 7.80
CA ILE A 133 -4.37 -13.90 8.44
C ILE A 133 -4.32 -13.52 9.91
N LYS A 134 -4.31 -14.51 10.82
CA LYS A 134 -4.22 -14.27 12.27
C LYS A 134 -2.79 -14.47 12.77
N GLY A 135 -2.37 -13.58 13.68
CA GLY A 135 -0.96 -13.48 14.12
C GLY A 135 -0.37 -14.73 14.77
N GLU A 136 -1.18 -15.63 15.31
CA GLU A 136 -0.72 -16.88 15.96
C GLU A 136 -0.79 -18.10 15.02
N GLY A 137 -0.45 -17.90 13.74
CA GLY A 137 -0.14 -19.00 12.82
C GLY A 137 -1.35 -19.73 12.20
N GLY A 138 -2.50 -19.05 12.09
CA GLY A 138 -3.70 -19.61 11.49
C GLY A 138 -4.33 -18.71 10.42
N ASP A 139 -4.74 -19.31 9.31
CA ASP A 139 -5.69 -18.69 8.38
C ASP A 139 -7.05 -18.55 9.09
N GLY A 140 -7.68 -17.39 8.90
CA GLY A 140 -8.95 -16.99 9.51
C GLY A 140 -10.14 -17.18 8.57
N ALA A 141 -11.06 -16.22 8.57
CA ALA A 141 -12.18 -16.24 7.65
C ALA A 141 -11.69 -16.12 6.20
N THR A 142 -12.29 -16.89 5.29
CA THR A 142 -12.04 -16.81 3.84
C THR A 142 -13.29 -16.34 3.12
N TYR A 143 -13.18 -15.21 2.42
CA TYR A 143 -14.26 -14.60 1.65
C TYR A 143 -14.05 -14.87 0.17
N HIS A 144 -15.11 -15.29 -0.53
CA HIS A 144 -15.08 -15.55 -1.97
C HIS A 144 -15.66 -14.34 -2.71
N LEU A 145 -14.88 -13.73 -3.62
CA LEU A 145 -15.28 -12.54 -4.36
C LEU A 145 -16.14 -12.94 -5.58
N GLN A 146 -17.38 -13.34 -5.31
CA GLN A 146 -18.32 -13.86 -6.33
C GLN A 146 -18.90 -12.77 -7.25
N GLY A 147 -18.78 -11.49 -6.88
CA GLY A 147 -19.27 -10.34 -7.66
C GLY A 147 -18.18 -9.68 -8.52
N LEU A 148 -18.61 -8.86 -9.49
CA LEU A 148 -17.72 -7.95 -10.24
C LEU A 148 -17.05 -6.91 -9.33
N THR A 149 -17.73 -6.54 -8.25
CA THR A 149 -17.23 -5.67 -7.18
C THR A 149 -17.55 -6.30 -5.83
N THR A 150 -16.69 -6.06 -4.85
CA THR A 150 -16.94 -6.44 -3.44
C THR A 150 -16.26 -5.41 -2.56
N THR A 151 -17.00 -4.83 -1.62
CA THR A 151 -16.51 -3.83 -0.67
C THR A 151 -16.09 -4.46 0.65
N ILE A 152 -15.09 -3.86 1.30
CA ILE A 152 -14.69 -4.15 2.68
C ILE A 152 -14.81 -2.88 3.50
N GLY A 153 -15.33 -3.01 4.72
CA GLY A 153 -15.45 -1.91 5.66
C GLY A 153 -15.95 -2.37 7.02
N ARG A 154 -16.27 -1.42 7.90
CA ARG A 154 -16.71 -1.71 9.27
C ARG A 154 -18.19 -2.08 9.35
N SER A 155 -19.03 -1.51 8.49
CA SER A 155 -20.50 -1.58 8.68
C SER A 155 -21.37 -1.36 7.43
N ALA A 156 -20.84 -0.81 6.34
CA ALA A 156 -21.59 -0.45 5.14
C ALA A 156 -21.02 -1.11 3.88
N ALA A 157 -20.58 -2.37 4.01
CA ALA A 157 -19.83 -3.09 2.98
C ALA A 157 -20.31 -4.53 2.84
N ASP A 158 -19.96 -5.19 1.73
CA ASP A 158 -20.28 -6.59 1.45
C ASP A 158 -19.58 -7.55 2.43
N ILE A 159 -18.34 -7.22 2.81
CA ILE A 159 -17.56 -7.89 3.86
C ILE A 159 -17.38 -6.89 5.00
N THR A 160 -18.01 -7.17 6.15
CA THR A 160 -17.93 -6.35 7.35
C THR A 160 -17.04 -6.96 8.42
N PHE A 161 -16.22 -6.11 9.06
CA PHE A 161 -15.54 -6.41 10.32
C PHE A 161 -15.96 -5.36 11.35
N SER A 162 -17.06 -5.62 12.07
CA SER A 162 -17.64 -4.69 13.05
C SER A 162 -16.70 -4.36 14.20
N GLU A 163 -15.87 -5.32 14.61
CA GLU A 163 -14.99 -5.22 15.78
C GLU A 163 -13.70 -4.42 15.52
N ASP A 164 -13.44 -3.98 14.28
CA ASP A 164 -12.25 -3.23 13.91
C ASP A 164 -12.56 -1.71 13.84
N PRO A 165 -12.20 -0.90 14.86
CA PRO A 165 -12.48 0.53 14.85
C PRO A 165 -11.64 1.31 13.83
N PHE A 166 -10.56 0.72 13.30
CA PHE A 166 -9.68 1.35 12.30
C PHE A 166 -10.21 1.19 10.86
N LEU A 167 -11.27 0.42 10.65
CA LEU A 167 -12.03 0.42 9.41
C LEU A 167 -12.99 1.61 9.32
N SER A 168 -13.13 2.11 8.09
CA SER A 168 -14.16 3.07 7.68
C SER A 168 -15.44 2.30 7.29
N PRO A 169 -16.64 2.92 7.33
CA PRO A 169 -17.91 2.21 7.09
C PRO A 169 -17.91 1.42 5.77
N GLU A 170 -17.52 2.11 4.69
CA GLU A 170 -16.85 1.58 3.51
C GLU A 170 -15.36 1.98 3.62
N HIS A 171 -14.42 1.10 3.26
CA HIS A 171 -12.97 1.39 3.37
C HIS A 171 -12.21 1.01 2.10
N ALA A 172 -12.44 -0.18 1.55
CA ALA A 172 -11.80 -0.64 0.32
C ALA A 172 -12.82 -1.26 -0.64
N LYS A 173 -12.59 -1.11 -1.94
CA LYS A 173 -13.35 -1.79 -3.01
C LYS A 173 -12.42 -2.70 -3.79
N PHE A 174 -12.77 -3.98 -3.80
CA PHE A 174 -12.20 -4.96 -4.70
C PHE A 174 -13.04 -5.02 -5.97
N THR A 175 -12.40 -5.23 -7.11
CA THR A 175 -13.04 -5.23 -8.44
C THR A 175 -12.42 -6.33 -9.29
N SER A 176 -13.24 -7.31 -9.67
CA SER A 176 -12.85 -8.46 -10.50
C SER A 176 -13.28 -8.20 -11.94
N GLN A 177 -12.31 -8.02 -12.84
CA GLN A 177 -12.54 -7.74 -14.26
C GLN A 177 -11.60 -8.55 -15.13
N THR A 178 -12.15 -9.27 -16.12
CA THR A 178 -11.36 -10.05 -17.10
C THR A 178 -10.35 -11.05 -16.49
N GLY A 179 -10.66 -11.59 -15.31
CA GLY A 179 -9.77 -12.51 -14.57
C GLY A 179 -8.67 -11.82 -13.76
N ARG A 180 -8.63 -10.48 -13.73
CA ARG A 180 -7.73 -9.66 -12.92
C ARG A 180 -8.48 -9.13 -11.70
N LEU A 181 -7.80 -9.07 -10.56
CA LEU A 181 -8.31 -8.45 -9.33
C LEU A 181 -7.65 -7.09 -9.12
N PHE A 182 -8.46 -6.06 -8.87
CA PHE A 182 -7.99 -4.73 -8.47
C PHE A 182 -8.51 -4.38 -7.08
N VAL A 183 -7.74 -3.61 -6.31
CA VAL A 183 -8.18 -2.97 -5.07
C VAL A 183 -8.05 -1.45 -5.19
N GLN A 184 -8.99 -0.73 -4.58
CA GLN A 184 -9.01 0.73 -4.50
C GLN A 184 -9.42 1.14 -3.07
N ASP A 185 -8.64 2.03 -2.44
CA ASP A 185 -9.04 2.74 -1.21
C ASP A 185 -10.20 3.69 -1.53
N LEU A 186 -11.27 3.67 -0.73
CA LEU A 186 -12.48 4.49 -0.91
C LEU A 186 -12.38 5.86 -0.19
N GLY A 187 -11.16 6.38 -0.02
CA GLY A 187 -10.92 7.59 0.76
C GLY A 187 -11.00 7.32 2.27
N SER A 188 -10.59 6.12 2.70
CA SER A 188 -10.59 5.76 4.12
C SER A 188 -9.58 6.58 4.92
N VAL A 189 -9.85 6.73 6.23
CA VAL A 189 -9.00 7.55 7.11
C VAL A 189 -7.58 6.96 7.19
N ASN A 190 -7.48 5.68 7.56
CA ASN A 190 -6.21 5.01 7.79
C ASN A 190 -5.54 4.53 6.48
N GLY A 191 -6.33 4.20 5.45
CA GLY A 191 -5.81 3.75 4.16
C GLY A 191 -5.59 2.25 4.05
N VAL A 192 -5.50 1.79 2.80
CA VAL A 192 -5.11 0.41 2.44
C VAL A 192 -3.60 0.35 2.22
N PHE A 193 -2.92 -0.61 2.85
CA PHE A 193 -1.47 -0.82 2.70
C PHE A 193 -1.15 -2.15 2.01
N LEU A 194 -0.37 -2.14 0.93
CA LEU A 194 0.04 -3.34 0.17
C LEU A 194 1.51 -3.71 0.46
N ARG A 195 1.79 -5.00 0.69
CA ARG A 195 3.15 -5.51 0.91
C ARG A 195 3.98 -5.38 -0.37
N ILE A 196 5.19 -4.84 -0.28
CA ILE A 196 6.10 -4.77 -1.43
C ILE A 196 6.75 -6.14 -1.69
N LYS A 197 6.82 -6.52 -2.98
CA LYS A 197 7.47 -7.76 -3.46
C LYS A 197 8.82 -7.52 -4.17
N LYS A 198 9.17 -6.25 -4.38
CA LYS A 198 10.36 -5.77 -5.09
C LYS A 198 10.67 -4.33 -4.63
N PRO A 199 11.88 -3.81 -4.91
CA PRO A 199 12.16 -2.38 -4.75
C PRO A 199 11.09 -1.52 -5.45
N THR A 200 10.56 -0.54 -4.72
CA THR A 200 9.39 0.26 -5.16
C THR A 200 9.67 1.75 -4.95
N ALA A 201 9.47 2.56 -6.00
CA ALA A 201 9.66 4.00 -5.93
C ALA A 201 8.55 4.68 -5.11
N LEU A 202 8.93 5.62 -4.26
CA LEU A 202 8.07 6.46 -3.44
C LEU A 202 8.29 7.94 -3.78
N LEU A 203 7.22 8.73 -3.69
CA LEU A 203 7.19 10.17 -3.91
C LEU A 203 7.08 10.93 -2.56
N ASP A 204 7.26 12.26 -2.56
CA ASP A 204 6.98 13.10 -1.38
C ASP A 204 5.56 12.86 -0.84
N GLY A 205 5.42 12.72 0.48
CA GLY A 205 4.14 12.40 1.14
C GLY A 205 3.71 10.93 1.03
N SER A 206 4.58 10.02 0.57
CA SER A 206 4.27 8.59 0.56
C SER A 206 4.31 7.98 1.96
N TYR A 207 3.30 7.19 2.30
CA TYR A 207 3.23 6.47 3.58
C TYR A 207 3.70 5.02 3.44
N LEU A 208 4.52 4.57 4.38
CA LEU A 208 4.99 3.19 4.50
C LEU A 208 4.77 2.65 5.92
N LEU A 209 4.56 1.34 6.03
CA LEU A 209 4.37 0.63 7.29
C LEU A 209 5.50 -0.40 7.45
N VAL A 210 6.21 -0.30 8.57
CA VAL A 210 7.35 -1.15 8.94
C VAL A 210 7.06 -1.69 10.34
N GLY A 211 6.73 -2.98 10.46
CA GLY A 211 6.23 -3.52 11.74
C GLY A 211 4.93 -2.85 12.19
N GLU A 212 4.90 -2.29 13.40
CA GLU A 212 3.77 -1.48 13.92
C GLU A 212 3.94 0.03 13.62
N GLN A 213 4.99 0.42 12.89
CA GLN A 213 5.39 1.82 12.70
C GLN A 213 4.88 2.39 11.37
N LEU A 214 3.93 3.32 11.44
CA LEU A 214 3.54 4.16 10.32
C LEU A 214 4.55 5.28 10.13
N LEU A 215 5.09 5.40 8.93
CA LEU A 215 6.10 6.39 8.56
C LEU A 215 5.64 7.17 7.30
N GLU A 216 6.04 8.43 7.21
CA GLU A 216 5.83 9.30 6.05
C GLU A 216 7.18 9.70 5.46
N LEU A 217 7.35 9.54 4.14
CA LEU A 217 8.52 9.98 3.40
C LEU A 217 8.37 11.45 2.97
N ARG A 218 9.37 12.28 3.29
CA ARG A 218 9.49 13.65 2.78
C ARG A 218 10.73 13.80 1.92
N HIS A 219 10.57 13.93 0.60
CA HIS A 219 11.67 14.02 -0.35
C HIS A 219 12.31 15.41 -0.42
N HIS A 220 11.55 16.48 -0.19
CA HIS A 220 12.09 17.85 -0.17
C HIS A 220 11.65 18.58 1.12
N PRO A 221 12.20 18.19 2.29
CA PRO A 221 11.82 18.77 3.59
C PRO A 221 12.38 20.17 3.83
N PHE A 222 13.32 20.64 3.00
CA PHE A 222 13.95 21.95 3.11
C PHE A 222 13.74 22.76 1.82
N GLY A 223 13.45 24.06 1.97
CA GLY A 223 13.55 24.99 0.86
C GLY A 223 15.01 25.18 0.40
N ASP A 224 15.17 25.61 -0.84
CA ASP A 224 16.46 25.95 -1.47
C ASP A 224 17.31 26.92 -0.62
N GLY A 225 16.67 27.82 0.11
CA GLY A 225 17.33 28.87 0.87
C GLY A 225 17.44 30.19 0.14
N ALA A 226 16.63 30.39 -0.90
CA ALA A 226 16.29 31.73 -1.36
C ALA A 226 15.83 32.59 -0.16
N PRO A 227 16.03 33.93 -0.22
CA PRO A 227 15.33 34.82 0.67
C PRO A 227 13.81 34.72 0.47
N ASN A 228 13.03 35.17 1.44
CA ASN A 228 11.62 35.44 1.20
C ASN A 228 11.44 36.57 0.16
N ASP A 229 10.20 36.84 -0.27
CA ASP A 229 9.87 37.89 -1.24
C ASP A 229 10.32 39.31 -0.81
N GLU A 230 10.64 39.50 0.48
CA GLU A 230 11.15 40.74 1.07
C GLU A 230 12.69 40.82 1.11
N GLY A 231 13.40 39.83 0.55
CA GLY A 231 14.86 39.78 0.52
C GLY A 231 15.53 39.26 1.81
N THR A 232 14.75 38.75 2.76
CA THR A 232 15.26 38.24 4.05
C THR A 232 15.62 36.75 3.95
N TYR A 233 16.89 36.44 4.16
CA TYR A 233 17.38 35.06 4.25
C TYR A 233 17.00 34.42 5.60
N PHE A 234 16.48 33.19 5.56
CA PHE A 234 16.26 32.38 6.76
C PHE A 234 17.59 31.91 7.38
N TYR A 235 18.11 32.70 8.31
CA TYR A 235 19.27 32.35 9.11
C TYR A 235 18.87 31.36 10.22
N GLY A 236 19.33 30.12 10.12
CA GLY A 236 18.98 29.03 11.05
C GLY A 236 20.19 28.14 11.37
N SER A 237 19.93 27.02 12.04
CA SER A 237 20.93 25.96 12.21
C SER A 237 21.39 25.41 10.85
N PRO A 238 22.62 24.86 10.74
CA PRO A 238 23.09 24.22 9.51
C PRO A 238 22.08 23.19 9.01
N ARG A 239 21.72 23.27 7.72
CA ARG A 239 20.77 22.33 7.14
C ARG A 239 21.40 20.94 7.07
N PRO A 240 20.67 19.88 7.47
CA PRO A 240 21.08 18.52 7.16
C PRO A 240 21.33 18.35 5.66
N THR A 241 22.40 17.66 5.31
CA THR A 241 22.81 17.40 3.92
C THR A 241 22.18 16.13 3.33
N GLY A 242 21.26 15.50 4.05
CA GLY A 242 20.54 14.33 3.57
C GLY A 242 19.42 14.73 2.61
N GLU A 243 19.27 13.96 1.55
CA GLU A 243 18.39 14.30 0.42
C GLU A 243 16.91 14.22 0.81
N PHE A 244 16.54 13.34 1.75
CA PHE A 244 15.16 13.16 2.22
C PHE A 244 15.06 12.94 3.74
N GLN A 245 13.83 13.02 4.26
CA GLN A 245 13.46 12.71 5.64
C GLN A 245 12.42 11.61 5.72
N VAL A 246 12.42 10.89 6.86
CA VAL A 246 11.37 9.96 7.26
C VAL A 246 10.80 10.44 8.60
N ILE A 247 9.49 10.65 8.63
CA ILE A 247 8.74 11.11 9.79
C ILE A 247 7.95 9.93 10.36
N GLN A 248 8.21 9.55 11.62
CA GLN A 248 7.38 8.59 12.34
C GLN A 248 6.04 9.25 12.70
N LEU A 249 4.93 8.55 12.48
CA LEU A 249 3.59 9.02 12.85
C LEU A 249 3.04 8.20 14.00
N LEU A 250 2.52 8.88 15.01
CA LEU A 250 2.05 8.29 16.25
C LEU A 250 0.52 8.12 16.23
N ALA A 251 0.01 7.20 17.05
CA ALA A 251 -1.42 7.05 17.27
C ALA A 251 -2.05 8.40 17.69
N GLY A 252 -3.16 8.77 17.03
CA GLY A 252 -3.79 10.09 17.17
C GLY A 252 -3.28 11.15 16.18
N GLY A 253 -2.36 10.81 15.26
CA GLY A 253 -1.92 11.68 14.16
C GLY A 253 -0.83 12.70 14.51
N GLY A 254 -0.23 12.60 15.70
CA GLY A 254 0.93 13.41 16.06
C GLY A 254 2.20 12.94 15.38
N THR A 255 3.08 13.86 14.98
CA THR A 255 4.43 13.52 14.51
C THR A 255 5.32 13.07 15.67
N GLY A 256 6.03 11.96 15.47
CA GLY A 256 7.02 11.41 16.38
C GLY A 256 8.44 11.82 15.98
N ARG A 257 9.33 10.83 15.85
CA ARG A 257 10.73 11.05 15.47
C ARG A 257 10.84 11.34 13.97
N THR A 258 11.45 12.47 13.61
CA THR A 258 11.91 12.75 12.25
C THR A 258 13.39 12.42 12.13
N VAL A 259 13.76 11.62 11.14
CA VAL A 259 15.15 11.26 10.83
C VAL A 259 15.47 11.70 9.40
N THR A 260 16.62 12.35 9.22
CA THR A 260 17.11 12.73 7.88
C THR A 260 18.04 11.64 7.37
N ALA A 261 18.06 11.42 6.05
CA ALA A 261 18.97 10.48 5.41
C ALA A 261 20.44 10.86 5.63
N ASP A 262 21.33 9.86 5.57
CA ASP A 262 22.77 10.07 5.50
C ASP A 262 23.15 10.13 4.02
N GLY A 263 23.35 11.35 3.51
CA GLY A 263 23.30 11.63 2.07
C GLY A 263 21.98 11.16 1.46
N GLY A 264 22.06 10.31 0.42
CA GLY A 264 20.91 9.66 -0.21
C GLY A 264 20.45 8.33 0.42
N SER A 265 20.83 7.99 1.66
CA SER A 265 20.54 6.66 2.24
C SER A 265 19.96 6.70 3.66
N LEU A 266 18.89 5.93 3.91
CA LEU A 266 18.32 5.75 5.26
C LEU A 266 17.91 4.28 5.47
N SER A 267 18.48 3.64 6.50
CA SER A 267 18.11 2.27 6.91
C SER A 267 17.14 2.26 8.09
N MET A 268 16.25 1.27 8.12
CA MET A 268 15.21 1.09 9.14
C MET A 268 15.21 -0.35 9.65
N GLY A 269 15.13 -0.52 10.96
CA GLY A 269 15.11 -1.83 11.60
C GLY A 269 15.14 -1.74 13.13
N ARG A 270 15.30 -2.88 13.80
CA ARG A 270 15.29 -2.94 15.26
C ARG A 270 16.64 -2.52 15.87
N GLU A 271 17.76 -2.79 15.19
CA GLU A 271 19.12 -2.52 15.70
C GLU A 271 20.13 -2.27 14.57
N GLY A 272 21.07 -1.33 14.76
CA GLY A 272 22.18 -1.08 13.82
C GLY A 272 21.82 -0.30 12.55
N ASN A 273 20.71 0.45 12.54
CA ASN A 273 20.22 1.23 11.40
C ASN A 273 20.31 2.75 11.64
N THR A 274 20.03 3.55 10.61
CA THR A 274 19.86 5.01 10.71
C THR A 274 18.64 5.36 11.59
N MET A 275 17.54 4.63 11.44
CA MET A 275 16.32 4.78 12.24
C MET A 275 15.99 3.45 12.93
N ASN A 276 16.27 3.37 14.24
CA ASN A 276 16.06 2.17 15.04
C ASN A 276 14.73 2.17 15.80
N PHE A 277 14.12 1.00 15.91
CA PHE A 277 12.86 0.75 16.64
C PHE A 277 13.04 -0.45 17.58
N PRO A 278 13.81 -0.31 18.67
CA PRO A 278 14.28 -1.45 19.47
C PRO A 278 13.15 -2.26 20.13
N ASP A 279 12.06 -1.59 20.50
CA ASP A 279 10.92 -2.17 21.22
C ASP A 279 9.89 -2.87 20.30
N ASP A 280 9.95 -2.62 18.99
CA ASP A 280 9.01 -3.21 18.02
C ASP A 280 9.44 -4.64 17.65
N ARG A 281 8.75 -5.61 18.24
CA ARG A 281 8.97 -7.05 18.01
C ARG A 281 8.62 -7.52 16.59
N PHE A 282 7.86 -6.73 15.83
CA PHE A 282 7.50 -7.03 14.45
C PHE A 282 8.52 -6.50 13.44
N ILE A 283 9.55 -5.77 13.91
CA ILE A 283 10.65 -5.28 13.09
C ILE A 283 11.87 -6.22 13.13
N SER A 284 12.37 -6.61 11.95
CA SER A 284 13.65 -7.33 11.80
C SER A 284 14.85 -6.43 12.16
N GLY A 285 15.98 -7.03 12.56
CA GLY A 285 17.21 -6.31 12.93
C GLY A 285 17.58 -5.22 11.91
N HIS A 286 17.69 -5.64 10.64
CA HIS A 286 17.51 -4.78 9.47
C HIS A 286 16.18 -5.18 8.80
N HIS A 287 15.33 -4.21 8.45
CA HIS A 287 13.98 -4.48 7.91
C HIS A 287 13.81 -3.89 6.51
N ALA A 288 14.11 -2.60 6.36
CA ALA A 288 13.90 -1.87 5.12
C ALA A 288 14.99 -0.80 4.93
N ARG A 289 15.22 -0.42 3.68
CA ARG A 289 16.14 0.66 3.30
C ARG A 289 15.48 1.57 2.27
N LEU A 290 15.74 2.85 2.41
CA LEU A 290 15.37 3.90 1.46
C LEU A 290 16.64 4.45 0.83
N ASP A 291 16.64 4.54 -0.50
CA ASP A 291 17.71 5.07 -1.34
C ASP A 291 17.17 6.18 -2.23
N ALA A 292 17.75 7.38 -2.18
CA ALA A 292 17.44 8.44 -3.13
C ALA A 292 17.83 7.98 -4.55
N SER A 293 16.97 8.28 -5.53
CA SER A 293 17.24 7.93 -6.92
C SER A 293 18.20 8.92 -7.57
N SER A 294 19.04 8.44 -8.50
CA SER A 294 19.94 9.28 -9.31
C SER A 294 19.22 10.41 -10.05
N ASP A 295 17.93 10.23 -10.28
CA ASP A 295 17.09 11.07 -11.11
C ASP A 295 16.44 12.21 -10.30
N GLY A 296 16.55 12.20 -8.96
CA GLY A 296 16.09 13.28 -8.08
C GLY A 296 14.56 13.38 -7.87
N ASP A 297 13.75 12.57 -8.54
CA ASP A 297 12.28 12.64 -8.48
C ASP A 297 11.64 11.67 -7.46
N HIS A 298 12.38 10.68 -6.93
CA HIS A 298 11.81 9.61 -6.10
C HIS A 298 12.84 8.91 -5.19
N VAL A 299 12.35 8.22 -4.16
CA VAL A 299 13.15 7.37 -3.26
C VAL A 299 12.76 5.90 -3.45
N LEU A 300 13.73 5.04 -3.65
CA LEU A 300 13.53 3.59 -3.80
C LEU A 300 13.45 2.92 -2.42
N LEU A 301 12.27 2.41 -2.06
CA LEU A 301 12.07 1.58 -0.89
C LEU A 301 12.37 0.11 -1.21
N THR A 302 13.28 -0.49 -0.44
CA THR A 302 13.67 -1.91 -0.54
C THR A 302 13.46 -2.60 0.81
N ASP A 303 12.68 -3.69 0.82
CA ASP A 303 12.62 -4.62 1.95
C ASP A 303 13.89 -5.49 1.96
N THR A 304 14.55 -5.61 3.12
CA THR A 304 15.86 -6.27 3.24
C THR A 304 15.76 -7.75 3.65
N GLY A 305 14.63 -8.42 3.34
CA GLY A 305 14.35 -9.78 3.78
C GLY A 305 13.70 -9.83 5.16
N SER A 306 12.78 -8.90 5.42
CA SER A 306 12.08 -8.80 6.69
C SER A 306 11.13 -9.98 6.93
N ARG A 307 10.88 -10.31 8.21
CA ARG A 307 9.99 -11.44 8.56
C ARG A 307 8.54 -11.17 8.17
N ASN A 308 8.05 -9.97 8.49
CA ASN A 308 6.64 -9.62 8.37
C ASN A 308 6.31 -8.88 7.07
N GLY A 309 7.31 -8.28 6.42
CA GLY A 309 7.15 -7.48 5.21
C GLY A 309 7.04 -5.99 5.49
N THR A 310 7.61 -5.21 4.59
CA THR A 310 7.33 -3.77 4.44
C THR A 310 6.09 -3.56 3.57
N PHE A 311 5.23 -2.60 3.93
CA PHE A 311 4.03 -2.25 3.19
C PHE A 311 4.00 -0.76 2.81
N ILE A 312 3.26 -0.40 1.77
CA ILE A 312 3.07 0.99 1.30
C ILE A 312 1.58 1.34 1.20
N ARG A 313 1.19 2.57 1.52
CA ARG A 313 -0.20 3.03 1.35
C ARG A 313 -0.51 3.20 -0.13
N LEU A 314 -1.67 2.70 -0.56
CA LEU A 314 -2.14 2.88 -1.94
C LEU A 314 -2.65 4.30 -2.17
N THR A 315 -2.22 4.91 -3.28
CA THR A 315 -2.67 6.25 -3.73
C THR A 315 -3.72 6.18 -4.86
N GLY A 316 -4.03 4.97 -5.35
CA GLY A 316 -4.93 4.74 -6.46
C GLY A 316 -5.37 3.27 -6.56
N ALA A 317 -5.99 2.90 -7.68
CA ALA A 317 -6.37 1.52 -7.94
C ALA A 317 -5.14 0.67 -8.32
N GLN A 318 -4.94 -0.47 -7.66
CA GLN A 318 -3.78 -1.34 -7.83
C GLN A 318 -4.21 -2.76 -8.21
N GLU A 319 -3.54 -3.35 -9.19
CA GLU A 319 -3.71 -4.77 -9.57
C GLU A 319 -3.09 -5.69 -8.50
N LEU A 320 -3.83 -6.72 -8.13
CA LEU A 320 -3.47 -7.73 -7.15
C LEU A 320 -3.27 -9.10 -7.81
N PHE A 321 -2.30 -9.84 -7.30
CA PHE A 321 -1.91 -11.17 -7.79
C PHE A 321 -2.06 -12.22 -6.69
N HIS A 322 -2.02 -13.50 -7.06
CA HIS A 322 -1.95 -14.59 -6.08
C HIS A 322 -0.75 -14.38 -5.13
N GLY A 323 -1.00 -14.55 -3.82
CA GLY A 323 0.01 -14.42 -2.78
C GLY A 323 0.31 -12.98 -2.34
N ASP A 324 -0.44 -11.98 -2.82
CA ASP A 324 -0.34 -10.62 -2.29
C ASP A 324 -0.92 -10.50 -0.88
N TYR A 325 -0.30 -9.63 -0.07
CA TYR A 325 -0.69 -9.35 1.30
C TYR A 325 -1.01 -7.87 1.45
N LEU A 326 -2.16 -7.53 2.03
CA LEU A 326 -2.57 -6.15 2.28
C LEU A 326 -3.28 -5.97 3.62
N PHE A 327 -3.04 -4.84 4.27
CA PHE A 327 -3.79 -4.39 5.44
C PHE A 327 -4.99 -3.52 5.03
N VAL A 328 -6.11 -3.77 5.69
CA VAL A 328 -7.34 -2.97 5.61
C VAL A 328 -7.81 -2.78 7.05
N GLY A 329 -7.65 -1.59 7.63
CA GLY A 329 -7.73 -1.42 9.09
C GLY A 329 -6.62 -2.21 9.79
N GLN A 330 -6.97 -3.02 10.81
CA GLN A 330 -6.04 -4.00 11.41
C GLN A 330 -6.03 -5.35 10.68
N GLN A 331 -6.94 -5.59 9.72
CA GLN A 331 -7.07 -6.89 9.07
C GLN A 331 -5.98 -7.10 8.03
N LEU A 332 -5.07 -8.05 8.28
CA LEU A 332 -4.14 -8.56 7.26
C LEU A 332 -4.88 -9.58 6.38
N LEU A 333 -4.94 -9.32 5.07
CA LEU A 333 -5.56 -10.17 4.07
C LEU A 333 -4.50 -10.76 3.13
N ARG A 334 -4.59 -12.06 2.84
CA ARG A 334 -3.89 -12.73 1.73
C ARG A 334 -4.83 -12.88 0.55
N VAL A 335 -4.33 -12.56 -0.65
CA VAL A 335 -5.03 -12.69 -1.93
C VAL A 335 -4.77 -14.07 -2.51
N GLU A 336 -5.82 -14.80 -2.86
CA GLU A 336 -5.73 -16.09 -3.54
C GLU A 336 -6.51 -16.04 -4.86
N ILE A 337 -5.81 -16.30 -5.96
CA ILE A 337 -6.36 -16.43 -7.32
C ILE A 337 -5.91 -17.81 -7.81
N ALA A 338 -6.83 -18.70 -8.17
CA ALA A 338 -6.59 -20.14 -8.32
C ALA A 338 -7.04 -20.68 -9.69
#